data_AF-A0A948S1J1-F1
#
_entry.id   AF-A0A948S1J1-F1
#
_cell.length_a   1.000
_cell.length_b   1.000
_cell.length_c   1.000
_cell.angle_alpha   90.00
_cell.angle_beta   90.00
_cell.angle_gamma   90.00
#
_symmetry.space_group_name_H-M   'P 1'
#
loop_
_entity.id
_entity.type
_entity.pdbx_description
1 polymer ?
#
loop_
_entity_poly.entity_id
_entity_poly.type
_entity_poly.pdbx_seq_one_letter_code
_entity_poly.pdbx_strand_id
1 'polypeptide(L)'
;MKRIASIPVLGISLIAALLAFVILGILSGFIDKPLTYVVWVLMNASASFLICILHPKQVWIVPLLCNSFVAFPAILDDSFWSTSFGLIIGLGVVFSILMAHFGALLGRRRESRKTIKTD
;
A
#
# COMPACT_ATOMS: atom_id res chain seq x y z
N MET A 1 -20.65 -9.98 2.38
CA MET A 1 -19.63 -9.06 1.81
C MET A 1 -20.16 -7.66 1.42
N LYS A 2 -21.47 -7.32 1.58
CA LYS A 2 -21.96 -5.97 1.26
C LYS A 2 -21.52 -4.87 2.24
N ARG A 3 -21.24 -5.19 3.52
CA ARG A 3 -20.83 -4.18 4.53
C ARG A 3 -19.43 -3.61 4.34
N ILE A 4 -18.47 -4.38 3.82
CA ILE A 4 -17.08 -3.93 3.66
C ILE A 4 -16.93 -2.98 2.47
N ALA A 5 -17.74 -3.16 1.43
CA ALA A 5 -17.73 -2.29 0.23
C ALA A 5 -18.24 -0.86 0.50
N SER A 6 -18.89 -0.62 1.65
CA SER A 6 -19.41 0.69 2.07
C SER A 6 -18.36 1.52 2.82
N ILE A 7 -17.27 0.90 3.28
CA ILE A 7 -16.27 1.61 4.07
C ILE A 7 -15.51 2.56 3.13
N PRO A 8 -15.32 3.84 3.52
CA PRO A 8 -14.55 4.77 2.72
C PRO A 8 -13.12 4.24 2.55
N VAL A 9 -12.75 3.94 1.31
CA VAL A 9 -11.44 3.42 0.93
C VAL A 9 -10.30 4.31 1.41
N LEU A 10 -10.55 5.62 1.45
CA LEU A 10 -9.66 6.61 2.04
C LEU A 10 -9.34 6.27 3.51
N GLY A 11 -10.36 5.97 4.30
CA GLY A 11 -10.21 5.59 5.71
C GLY A 11 -9.43 4.29 5.89
N ILE A 12 -9.74 3.25 5.10
CA ILE A 12 -9.02 1.96 5.18
C ILE A 12 -7.55 2.14 4.80
N SER A 13 -7.26 2.90 3.75
CA SER A 13 -5.89 3.12 3.28
C SER A 13 -5.08 3.91 4.30
N LEU A 14 -5.67 4.93 4.93
CA LEU A 14 -5.04 5.70 6.00
C LEU A 14 -4.83 4.86 7.26
N ILE A 15 -5.79 4.02 7.65
CA ILE A 15 -5.63 3.09 8.79
C ILE A 15 -4.50 2.09 8.51
N ALA A 16 -4.42 1.56 7.28
CA ALA A 16 -3.34 0.66 6.89
C ALA A 16 -1.97 1.36 6.96
N ALA A 17 -1.88 2.61 6.47
CA ALA A 17 -0.68 3.42 6.54
C ALA A 17 -0.25 3.69 7.99
N LEU A 18 -1.21 4.07 8.84
CA LEU A 18 -0.98 4.33 10.27
C LEU A 18 -0.51 3.05 10.99
N LEU A 19 -1.15 1.91 10.72
CA LEU A 19 -0.77 0.64 11.30
C LEU A 19 0.65 0.22 10.89
N ALA A 20 0.98 0.37 9.61
CA ALA A 20 2.33 0.11 9.10
C ALA A 20 3.36 1.02 9.78
N PHE A 21 3.03 2.29 10.03
CA PHE A 21 3.90 3.23 10.72
C PHE A 21 4.11 2.88 12.20
N VAL A 22 3.05 2.52 12.92
CA VAL A 22 3.16 2.07 14.33
C VAL A 22 4.04 0.82 14.43
N ILE A 23 3.82 -0.16 13.54
CA ILE A 23 4.61 -1.39 13.50
C ILE A 23 6.07 -1.09 13.18
N LEU A 24 6.34 -0.18 12.23
CA LEU A 24 7.71 0.27 11.93
C LEU A 24 8.39 0.84 13.17
N GLY A 25 7.70 1.71 13.92
CA GLY A 25 8.22 2.30 15.15
C GLY A 25 8.59 1.25 16.19
N ILE A 26 7.74 0.25 16.40
CA ILE A 26 8.00 -0.87 17.30
C ILE A 26 9.19 -1.70 16.81
N LEU A 27 9.18 -2.16 15.55
CA LEU A 27 10.23 -3.03 14.99
C LEU A 27 11.60 -2.35 14.96
N SER A 28 11.66 -1.03 14.83
CA SER A 28 12.92 -0.28 14.81
C SER A 28 13.76 -0.44 16.09
N GLY A 29 13.12 -0.85 17.20
CA GLY A 29 13.81 -1.19 18.46
C GLY A 29 14.30 -2.63 18.56
N PHE A 30 13.92 -3.52 17.63
CA PHE A 30 14.20 -4.96 17.71
C PHE A 30 15.05 -5.50 16.56
N ILE A 31 15.00 -4.87 15.39
CA ILE A 31 15.67 -5.35 14.18
C ILE A 31 16.47 -4.25 13.48
N ASP A 32 17.43 -4.64 12.66
CA ASP A 32 18.23 -3.73 11.86
C ASP A 32 17.36 -2.84 10.97
N LYS A 33 17.70 -1.55 10.94
CA LYS A 33 17.01 -0.52 10.13
C LYS A 33 16.62 -0.98 8.72
N PRO A 34 17.54 -1.51 7.87
CA PRO A 34 17.18 -1.94 6.52
C PRO A 34 16.09 -3.02 6.52
N LEU A 35 16.14 -3.97 7.46
CA LEU A 35 15.15 -5.03 7.56
C LEU A 35 13.78 -4.47 7.98
N THR A 36 13.75 -3.49 8.88
CA THR A 36 12.52 -2.80 9.28
C THR A 36 11.79 -2.20 8.08
N TYR A 37 12.53 -1.56 7.17
CA TYR A 37 11.96 -0.96 5.97
C TYR A 37 11.49 -1.99 4.95
N VAL A 38 12.20 -3.11 4.79
CA VAL A 38 11.72 -4.21 3.95
C VAL A 38 10.37 -4.74 4.44
N VAL A 39 10.22 -4.95 5.75
CA VAL A 39 8.94 -5.38 6.35
C VAL A 39 7.85 -4.35 6.07
N TRP A 40 8.14 -3.06 6.28
CA TRP A 40 7.21 -1.98 6.02
C TRP A 40 6.76 -1.90 4.55
N VAL A 41 7.69 -2.07 3.59
CA VAL A 41 7.37 -2.12 2.16
C VAL A 41 6.42 -3.28 1.85
N LEU A 42 6.70 -4.48 2.38
CA LEU A 42 5.87 -5.65 2.18
C LEU A 42 4.46 -5.46 2.74
N MET A 43 4.34 -4.83 3.91
CA MET A 43 3.06 -4.50 4.51
C MET A 43 2.24 -3.55 3.64
N ASN A 44 2.83 -2.45 3.15
CA ASN A 44 2.12 -1.50 2.30
C ASN A 44 1.75 -2.07 0.93
N ALA A 45 2.64 -2.88 0.34
CA ALA A 45 2.36 -3.58 -0.91
C ALA A 45 1.20 -4.58 -0.75
N SER A 46 1.18 -5.33 0.36
CA SER A 46 0.09 -6.26 0.69
C SER A 46 -1.21 -5.54 0.95
N ALA A 47 -1.19 -4.45 1.72
CA ALA A 47 -2.37 -3.62 1.97
C ALA A 47 -2.92 -3.05 0.65
N SER A 48 -2.05 -2.50 -0.21
CA SER A 48 -2.44 -1.95 -1.51
C SER A 48 -3.08 -3.01 -2.40
N PHE A 49 -2.49 -4.20 -2.47
CA PHE A 49 -3.07 -5.34 -3.19
C PHE A 49 -4.47 -5.71 -2.67
N LEU A 50 -4.61 -5.91 -1.36
CA LEU A 50 -5.87 -6.35 -0.74
C LEU A 50 -6.97 -5.32 -0.89
N ILE A 51 -6.67 -4.03 -0.67
CA ILE A 51 -7.63 -2.94 -0.83
C ILE A 51 -8.05 -2.82 -2.30
N CYS A 52 -7.11 -2.90 -3.24
CA CYS A 52 -7.42 -2.79 -4.67
C CYS A 52 -8.17 -4.02 -5.23
N ILE A 53 -8.07 -5.19 -4.61
CA ILE A 53 -8.97 -6.32 -4.92
C ILE A 53 -10.43 -5.95 -4.62
N LEU A 54 -10.66 -5.27 -3.49
CA LEU A 54 -12.00 -4.89 -3.04
C LEU A 54 -12.52 -3.63 -3.75
N HIS A 55 -11.61 -2.72 -4.10
CA HIS A 55 -11.92 -1.42 -4.70
C HIS A 55 -11.05 -1.14 -5.93
N PRO A 56 -11.24 -1.89 -7.03
CA PRO A 56 -10.35 -1.86 -8.21
C PRO A 56 -10.34 -0.53 -8.98
N LYS A 57 -11.31 0.35 -8.73
CA LYS A 57 -11.37 1.70 -9.32
C LYS A 57 -10.38 2.67 -8.67
N GLN A 58 -9.87 2.38 -7.47
CA GLN A 58 -9.02 3.29 -6.69
C GLN A 58 -7.53 2.93 -6.72
N VAL A 59 -7.10 2.21 -7.77
CA VAL A 59 -5.74 1.68 -7.92
C VAL A 59 -4.62 2.72 -7.80
N TRP A 60 -4.88 3.98 -8.12
CA TRP A 60 -3.90 5.06 -8.03
C TRP A 60 -3.88 5.75 -6.66
N ILE A 61 -5.03 5.82 -5.99
CA ILE A 61 -5.19 6.54 -4.72
C ILE A 61 -4.67 5.70 -3.56
N VAL A 62 -4.98 4.40 -3.56
CA VAL A 62 -4.62 3.48 -2.48
C VAL A 62 -3.11 3.42 -2.22
N PRO A 63 -2.23 3.11 -3.20
CA PRO A 63 -0.79 3.06 -2.94
C PRO A 63 -0.25 4.43 -2.55
N LEU A 64 -0.79 5.53 -3.08
CA LEU A 64 -0.38 6.88 -2.68
C LEU A 64 -0.70 7.14 -1.19
N LEU A 65 -1.89 6.77 -0.74
CA LEU A 65 -2.29 6.92 0.66
C LEU A 65 -1.51 6.00 1.59
N CYS A 66 -1.29 4.74 1.21
CA CYS A 66 -0.50 3.78 1.99
C CYS A 66 0.95 4.25 2.19
N ASN A 67 1.53 4.93 1.19
CA ASN A 67 2.91 5.42 1.26
C ASN A 67 3.04 6.90 1.66
N SER A 68 1.95 7.58 2.00
CA SER A 68 1.92 9.03 2.26
C SER A 68 2.93 9.48 3.34
N PHE A 69 3.11 8.69 4.40
CA PHE A 69 4.02 9.00 5.51
C PHE A 69 5.51 8.99 5.12
N VAL A 70 5.90 8.24 4.09
CA VAL A 70 7.29 8.20 3.61
C VAL A 70 7.53 9.08 2.39
N ALA A 71 6.46 9.48 1.70
CA ALA A 71 6.55 10.45 0.60
C ALA A 71 6.97 11.83 1.13
N PHE A 72 6.56 12.19 2.34
CA PHE A 72 6.84 13.52 2.90
C PHE A 72 8.33 13.78 3.17
N PRO A 73 9.09 12.88 3.86
CA PRO A 73 10.54 13.02 3.98
C PRO A 73 11.26 13.03 2.63
N ALA A 74 10.81 12.22 1.67
CA ALA A 74 11.43 12.11 0.34
C ALA A 74 11.32 13.38 -0.51
N ILE A 75 10.38 14.27 -0.18
CA ILE A 75 10.18 15.57 -0.85
C ILE A 75 10.96 16.68 -0.13
N LEU A 76 11.12 16.58 1.19
CA LEU A 76 11.75 17.64 2.00
C LEU A 76 13.28 17.56 2.05
N ASP A 77 13.86 16.40 1.73
CA ASP A 77 15.29 16.16 1.82
C ASP A 77 15.85 15.65 0.49
N ASP A 78 16.58 16.50 -0.22
CA ASP A 78 17.22 16.15 -1.50
C ASP A 78 18.28 15.05 -1.36
N SER A 79 18.90 14.92 -0.17
CA SER A 79 19.89 13.89 0.11
C SER A 79 19.27 12.51 0.29
N PHE A 80 17.96 12.44 0.53
CA PHE A 80 17.20 11.20 0.76
C PHE A 80 17.46 10.17 -0.34
N TRP A 81 17.38 10.59 -1.61
CA TRP A 81 17.55 9.71 -2.78
C TRP A 81 18.98 9.21 -2.99
N SER A 82 19.96 9.88 -2.38
CA SER A 82 21.38 9.46 -2.44
C SER A 82 21.71 8.37 -1.42
N THR A 83 20.80 8.09 -0.49
CA THR A 83 21.01 7.04 0.52
C THR A 83 20.45 5.71 0.06
N SER A 84 21.07 4.60 0.49
CA SER A 84 20.51 3.25 0.31
C SER A 84 19.09 3.14 0.86
N PHE A 85 18.77 3.95 1.86
CA PHE A 85 17.45 4.05 2.46
C PHE A 85 16.40 4.62 1.50
N GLY A 86 16.71 5.74 0.83
CA GLY A 86 15.82 6.33 -0.16
C GLY A 86 15.56 5.41 -1.35
N LEU A 87 16.57 4.65 -1.78
CA LEU A 87 16.41 3.64 -2.82
C LEU A 87 15.46 2.50 -2.39
N ILE A 88 15.59 1.97 -1.17
CA ILE A 88 14.69 0.92 -0.64
C ILE A 88 13.25 1.43 -0.61
N ILE A 89 13.02 2.66 -0.12
CA ILE A 89 11.69 3.25 -0.08
C ILE A 89 11.15 3.48 -1.48
N GLY A 90 11.94 4.06 -2.39
CA GLY A 90 11.53 4.32 -3.77
C GLY A 90 11.10 3.04 -4.49
N LEU A 91 11.91 1.98 -4.39
CA LEU A 91 11.59 0.66 -4.92
C LEU A 91 10.34 0.08 -4.26
N GLY A 92 10.17 0.29 -2.95
CA GLY A 92 8.99 -0.15 -2.23
C GLY A 92 7.70 0.53 -2.67
N VAL A 93 7.74 1.83 -2.94
CA VAL A 93 6.62 2.58 -3.50
C VAL A 93 6.25 2.02 -4.87
N VAL A 94 7.22 1.85 -5.77
CA VAL A 94 6.99 1.25 -7.10
C VAL A 94 6.37 -0.14 -6.96
N PHE A 95 6.92 -0.97 -6.07
CA PHE A 95 6.40 -2.30 -5.80
C PHE A 95 4.95 -2.29 -5.30
N SER A 96 4.60 -1.36 -4.40
CA SER A 96 3.24 -1.21 -3.90
C SER A 96 2.25 -0.79 -5.00
N ILE A 97 2.67 0.04 -5.96
CA ILE A 97 1.87 0.42 -7.13
C ILE A 97 1.62 -0.79 -8.03
N LEU A 98 2.64 -1.60 -8.28
CA LEU A 98 2.49 -2.84 -9.07
C LEU A 98 1.51 -3.79 -8.38
N MET A 99 1.66 -3.98 -7.07
CA MET A 99 0.76 -4.84 -6.29
C MET A 99 -0.68 -4.29 -6.26
N ALA A 100 -0.87 -2.97 -6.20
CA ALA A 100 -2.19 -2.35 -6.37
C ALA A 100 -2.80 -2.69 -7.73
N HIS A 101 -2.03 -2.61 -8.81
CA HIS A 101 -2.49 -2.95 -10.17
C HIS A 101 -2.88 -4.43 -10.29
N PHE A 102 -2.05 -5.34 -9.78
CA PHE A 102 -2.39 -6.76 -9.74
C PHE A 102 -3.67 -7.02 -8.94
N GLY A 103 -3.82 -6.35 -7.79
CA GLY A 103 -5.03 -6.43 -6.98
C GLY A 103 -6.26 -5.95 -7.75
N ALA A 104 -6.17 -4.80 -8.41
CA ALA A 104 -7.25 -4.23 -9.20
C ALA A 104 -7.65 -5.12 -10.40
N LEU A 105 -6.67 -5.72 -11.09
CA LEU A 105 -6.92 -6.67 -12.18
C LEU A 105 -7.71 -7.89 -11.69
N LEU A 106 -7.32 -8.46 -10.53
CA LEU A 106 -8.03 -9.57 -9.90
C LEU A 106 -9.45 -9.15 -9.48
N GLY A 107 -9.60 -7.95 -8.89
CA GLY A 107 -10.87 -7.37 -8.49
C GLY A 107 -11.85 -7.25 -9.66
N ARG A 108 -11.41 -6.67 -10.79
CA ARG A 108 -12.23 -6.51 -12.01
C ARG A 108 -12.66 -7.86 -12.59
N ARG A 109 -11.74 -8.84 -12.66
CA ARG A 109 -12.08 -10.20 -13.13
C ARG A 109 -13.15 -10.86 -12.26
N ARG A 110 -13.13 -10.60 -10.95
CA ARG A 110 -14.13 -11.12 -10.01
C ARG A 110 -15.50 -10.44 -10.18
N GLU A 111 -15.52 -9.14 -10.48
CA GLU A 111 -16.76 -8.41 -10.79
C GLU A 111 -17.39 -8.91 -12.08
N SER A 112 -16.62 -9.04 -13.18
CA SER A 112 -17.12 -9.54 -14.46
C SER A 112 -17.69 -10.96 -14.39
N ARG A 113 -17.12 -11.84 -13.54
CA ARG A 113 -17.69 -13.19 -13.35
C ARG A 113 -19.00 -13.19 -12.57
N LYS A 114 -19.25 -12.19 -11.72
CA LYS A 114 -20.49 -12.10 -10.96
C LYS A 114 -21.65 -11.65 -11.84
N THR A 115 -21.42 -10.70 -12.75
CA THR A 115 -22.44 -10.23 -13.68
C THR A 115 -22.93 -11.35 -14.60
N ILE A 116 -22.01 -12.18 -15.13
CA ILE A 116 -22.37 -13.33 -16.00
C ILE A 116 -23.24 -14.39 -15.31
N LYS A 117 -23.19 -14.50 -13.97
CA LYS A 117 -23.99 -15.50 -13.22
C LYS A 117 -25.38 -15.00 -12.81
N THR A 118 -25.67 -13.72 -13.02
CA THR A 118 -26.95 -13.10 -12.64
C THR A 118 -27.89 -12.87 -13.81
N ASP A 119 -27.43 -13.17 -15.03
CA ASP A 119 -28.21 -13.21 -16.26
C ASP A 119 -28.59 -14.67 -16.59
#